data_AF-A0A8G2FIY6-F1
#
_entry.id   AF-A0A8G2FIY6-F1
#
_cell.length_a   1.000
_cell.length_b   1.000
_cell.length_c   1.000
_cell.angle_alpha   90.00
_cell.angle_beta   90.00
_cell.angle_gamma   90.00
#
_symmetry.space_group_name_H-M   'P 1'
#
loop_
_entity.id
_entity.type
_entity.pdbx_description
1 polymer ?
#
loop_
_entity_poly.entity_id
_entity_poly.type
_entity_poly.pdbx_seq_one_letter_code
_entity_poly.pdbx_strand_id
1 'polypeptide(L)'
;MPNQDYPGVCMSCSTKACQVVAPDIEAVRERVKHDPITGYTKNVVNNLTTAMGDKFADEYEAYLAFDVVKAAIVMGLKNGQKIDLGGLGEFNVETVNGQKTVTFQPAPSLNAILKE
;
A
#
# COMPACT_ATOMS: atom_id res chain seq x y z
N MET A 1 -20.20 -1.49 4.10
CA MET A 1 -21.54 -1.66 3.49
C MET A 1 -21.46 -2.87 2.57
N PRO A 2 -22.48 -3.74 2.54
CA PRO A 2 -22.53 -4.85 1.58
C PRO A 2 -22.43 -4.30 0.15
N ASN A 3 -21.69 -4.96 -0.73
CA ASN A 3 -21.74 -4.65 -2.15
C ASN A 3 -23.19 -4.87 -2.63
N GLN A 4 -23.87 -3.81 -3.08
CA GLN A 4 -25.28 -3.91 -3.49
C GLN A 4 -25.46 -4.73 -4.77
N ASP A 5 -24.39 -4.88 -5.56
CA ASP A 5 -24.41 -5.64 -6.81
C ASP A 5 -24.11 -7.13 -6.61
N TYR A 6 -23.52 -7.51 -5.46
CA TYR A 6 -23.16 -8.89 -5.13
C TYR A 6 -23.41 -9.21 -3.64
N PRO A 7 -24.63 -9.64 -3.27
CA PRO A 7 -24.97 -10.00 -1.89
C PRO A 7 -24.05 -11.09 -1.38
N GLY A 8 -23.26 -10.79 -0.34
CA GLY A 8 -22.30 -11.72 0.27
C GLY A 8 -20.82 -11.46 -0.07
N VAL A 9 -20.52 -10.52 -0.97
CA VAL A 9 -19.15 -10.07 -1.23
C VAL A 9 -18.91 -8.77 -0.45
N CYS A 10 -18.05 -8.79 0.58
CA CYS A 10 -17.64 -7.57 1.24
C CYS A 10 -16.80 -6.71 0.27
N MET A 11 -16.93 -5.38 0.32
CA MET A 11 -15.97 -4.50 -0.37
C MET A 11 -14.55 -4.73 0.17
N SER A 12 -13.52 -4.61 -0.68
CA SER A 12 -12.13 -4.62 -0.23
C SER A 12 -11.96 -3.59 0.89
N CYS A 13 -11.23 -3.94 1.95
CA CYS A 13 -11.10 -3.18 3.22
C CYS A 13 -12.28 -3.32 4.22
N SER A 14 -12.92 -4.49 4.28
CA SER A 14 -13.93 -4.79 5.32
C SER A 14 -13.47 -5.85 6.34
N THR A 15 -13.93 -5.75 7.59
CA THR A 15 -13.76 -6.82 8.60
C THR A 15 -14.57 -8.07 8.24
N LYS A 16 -14.41 -9.17 9.00
CA LYS A 16 -15.24 -10.40 8.88
C LYS A 16 -16.75 -10.14 9.00
N ALA A 17 -17.15 -8.97 9.50
CA ALA A 17 -18.55 -8.51 9.57
C ALA A 17 -18.94 -7.55 8.42
N CYS A 18 -18.16 -7.48 7.33
CA CYS A 18 -18.32 -6.53 6.22
C CYS A 18 -18.43 -5.04 6.63
N GLN A 19 -17.81 -4.66 7.75
CA GLN A 19 -17.70 -3.26 8.15
C GLN A 19 -16.44 -2.66 7.53
N VAL A 20 -16.61 -1.54 6.81
CA VAL A 20 -15.49 -0.73 6.34
C VAL A 20 -14.82 -0.15 7.57
N VAL A 21 -13.61 -0.59 7.87
CA VAL A 21 -12.80 0.02 8.93
C VAL A 21 -11.95 1.06 8.22
N ALA A 22 -12.27 2.33 8.46
CA ALA A 22 -11.37 3.40 8.03
C ALA A 22 -10.00 3.15 8.68
N PRO A 23 -8.89 3.25 7.92
CA PRO A 23 -7.57 3.21 8.52
C PRO A 23 -7.49 4.30 9.59
N ASP A 24 -6.96 3.97 10.77
CA ASP A 24 -6.82 4.90 11.88
C ASP A 24 -5.75 5.95 11.54
N ILE A 25 -6.21 7.07 10.98
CA ILE A 25 -5.36 8.16 10.49
C ILE A 25 -4.57 8.79 11.65
N GLU A 26 -5.10 8.80 12.88
CA GLU A 26 -4.38 9.38 14.03
C GLU A 26 -3.25 8.48 14.50
N ALA A 27 -3.48 7.17 14.61
CA ALA A 27 -2.43 6.21 14.93
C ALA A 27 -1.31 6.22 13.87
N VAL A 28 -1.68 6.38 12.59
CA VAL A 28 -0.71 6.58 11.51
C VAL A 28 0.08 7.88 11.74
N ARG A 29 -0.61 9.01 11.96
CA ARG A 29 -0.01 10.33 12.16
C ARG A 29 0.98 10.39 13.32
N GLU A 30 0.67 9.75 14.43
CA GLU A 30 1.58 9.72 15.58
C GLU A 30 2.82 8.86 15.30
N ARG A 31 2.66 7.70 14.66
CA ARG A 31 3.81 6.86 14.30
C ARG A 31 4.81 7.60 13.39
N VAL A 32 4.32 8.40 12.44
CA VAL A 32 5.16 9.20 11.52
C VAL A 32 6.00 10.25 12.25
N LYS A 33 5.46 10.86 13.33
CA LYS A 33 6.18 11.90 14.08
C LYS A 33 7.37 11.36 14.86
N HIS A 34 7.32 10.07 15.24
CA HIS A 34 8.30 9.46 16.14
C HIS A 34 9.26 8.50 15.41
N ASP A 35 8.88 7.94 14.27
CA ASP A 35 9.75 7.08 13.45
C ASP A 35 10.42 7.87 12.32
N PRO A 36 11.77 8.01 12.30
CA PRO A 36 12.44 8.70 11.21
C PRO A 36 12.26 7.97 9.87
N ILE A 37 11.93 8.73 8.83
CA ILE A 37 11.87 8.23 7.45
C ILE A 37 13.29 7.92 6.98
N THR A 38 13.56 6.64 6.70
CA THR A 38 14.90 6.16 6.34
C THR A 38 14.92 5.42 5.01
N GLY A 39 16.13 5.22 4.45
CA GLY A 39 16.36 4.48 3.21
C GLY A 39 15.71 5.12 1.98
N TYR A 40 15.36 4.30 0.99
CA TYR A 40 14.77 4.78 -0.25
C TYR A 40 13.37 5.40 -0.06
N THR A 41 12.68 5.08 1.04
CA THR A 41 11.41 5.72 1.41
C THR A 41 11.53 7.24 1.50
N LYS A 42 12.66 7.73 2.04
CA LYS A 42 12.91 9.18 2.11
C LYS A 42 12.96 9.81 0.73
N ASN A 43 13.63 9.16 -0.23
CA ASN A 43 13.70 9.65 -1.61
C ASN A 43 12.30 9.68 -2.26
N VAL A 44 11.48 8.66 -2.04
CA VAL A 44 10.10 8.62 -2.56
C VAL A 44 9.28 9.77 -1.99
N VAL A 45 9.32 9.99 -0.68
CA VAL A 45 8.58 11.07 0.00
C VAL A 45 9.05 12.44 -0.47
N ASN A 46 10.36 12.64 -0.57
CA ASN A 46 10.92 13.92 -1.03
C ASN A 46 10.56 14.19 -2.50
N ASN A 47 10.58 13.16 -3.35
CA ASN A 47 10.14 13.27 -4.74
C ASN A 47 8.64 13.54 -4.85
N LEU A 48 7.80 12.91 -4.03
CA LEU A 48 6.36 13.18 -3.98
C LEU A 48 6.10 14.63 -3.56
N THR A 49 6.78 15.09 -2.51
CA THR A 49 6.67 16.48 -2.02
C THR A 49 7.10 17.48 -3.10
N THR A 50 8.20 17.21 -3.80
CA THR A 50 8.73 18.12 -4.83
C THR A 50 7.87 18.11 -6.10
N ALA A 51 7.45 16.93 -6.57
CA ALA A 51 6.67 16.77 -7.79
C ALA A 51 5.20 17.20 -7.62
N MET A 52 4.66 17.12 -6.40
CA MET A 52 3.28 17.47 -6.07
C MET A 52 3.23 18.51 -4.95
N GLY A 53 4.08 19.54 -5.04
CA GLY A 53 4.17 20.60 -4.02
C GLY A 53 2.91 21.46 -3.88
N ASP A 54 1.98 21.38 -4.83
CA ASP A 54 0.64 21.96 -4.70
C ASP A 54 -0.33 21.08 -3.88
N LYS A 55 0.02 19.80 -3.65
CA LYS A 55 -0.79 18.83 -2.89
C LYS A 55 -0.23 18.52 -1.51
N PHE A 56 1.09 18.54 -1.36
CA PHE A 56 1.76 18.24 -0.11
C PHE A 56 2.54 19.47 0.34
N ALA A 57 2.15 20.01 1.49
CA ALA A 57 2.80 21.21 2.05
C ALA A 57 4.23 20.90 2.54
N ASP A 58 4.48 19.67 2.97
CA ASP A 58 5.75 19.21 3.52
C ASP A 58 5.96 17.70 3.34
N GLU A 59 7.15 17.22 3.72
CA GLU A 59 7.50 15.79 3.70
C GLU A 59 6.57 14.96 4.60
N TYR A 60 5.97 15.55 5.64
CA TYR A 60 5.08 14.86 6.56
C TYR A 60 3.76 14.49 5.88
N GLU A 61 3.11 15.43 5.19
CA GLU A 61 1.89 15.16 4.44
C GLU A 61 2.11 14.16 3.30
N ALA A 62 3.22 14.28 2.57
CA ALA A 62 3.59 13.31 1.53
C ALA A 62 3.81 11.91 2.11
N TYR A 63 4.44 11.81 3.29
CA TYR A 63 4.61 10.53 3.97
C TYR A 63 3.28 9.94 4.45
N LEU A 64 2.34 10.74 4.94
CA LEU A 64 1.01 10.23 5.32
C LEU A 64 0.30 9.59 4.13
N ALA A 65 0.35 10.21 2.96
CA ALA A 65 -0.20 9.63 1.73
C ALA A 65 0.50 8.31 1.37
N PHE A 66 1.83 8.27 1.47
CA PHE A 66 2.60 7.05 1.25
C PHE A 66 2.26 5.94 2.27
N ASP A 67 1.98 6.28 3.52
CA ASP A 67 1.61 5.32 4.57
C ASP A 67 0.22 4.71 4.34
N VAL A 68 -0.74 5.51 3.86
CA VAL A 68 -2.06 5.02 3.44
C VAL A 68 -1.93 3.99 2.31
N VAL A 69 -1.06 4.22 1.33
CA VAL A 69 -0.81 3.25 0.25
C VAL A 69 -0.23 1.95 0.81
N LYS A 70 0.76 2.01 1.70
CA LYS A 70 1.30 0.81 2.36
C LYS A 70 0.21 0.05 3.13
N ALA A 71 -0.63 0.76 3.90
CA ALA A 71 -1.72 0.15 4.66
C ALA A 71 -2.72 -0.56 3.73
N ALA A 72 -3.07 0.05 2.59
CA ALA A 72 -3.95 -0.57 1.60
C ALA A 72 -3.35 -1.86 1.01
N ILE A 73 -2.05 -1.84 0.65
CA ILE A 73 -1.34 -3.02 0.14
C ILE A 73 -1.34 -4.14 1.20
N VAL A 74 -0.98 -3.83 2.44
CA VAL A 74 -0.94 -4.81 3.55
C VAL A 74 -2.32 -5.40 3.83
N MET A 75 -3.37 -4.57 3.82
CA MET A 75 -4.75 -5.05 4.01
C MET A 75 -5.17 -5.99 2.89
N GLY A 76 -4.88 -5.65 1.64
CA GLY A 76 -5.18 -6.52 0.50
C GLY A 76 -4.48 -7.87 0.61
N LEU A 77 -3.17 -7.86 0.88
CA LEU A 77 -2.38 -9.09 1.09
C LEU A 77 -2.91 -9.93 2.26
N LYS A 78 -3.25 -9.30 3.39
CA LYS A 78 -3.82 -9.99 4.56
C LYS A 78 -5.16 -10.68 4.23
N ASN A 79 -5.92 -10.11 3.30
CA ASN A 79 -7.18 -10.66 2.81
C ASN A 79 -6.99 -11.71 1.68
N GLY A 80 -5.75 -12.07 1.35
CA GLY A 80 -5.44 -13.03 0.29
C GLY A 80 -5.64 -12.46 -1.12
N GLN A 81 -5.66 -11.14 -1.25
CA GLN A 81 -5.74 -10.48 -2.56
C GLN A 81 -4.37 -10.40 -3.20
N LYS A 82 -4.37 -10.51 -4.53
CA LYS A 82 -3.24 -10.18 -5.39
C LYS A 82 -3.24 -8.69 -5.64
N ILE A 83 -2.13 -8.01 -5.38
CA ILE A 83 -2.02 -6.56 -5.51
C ILE A 83 -1.20 -6.24 -6.75
N ASP A 84 -1.89 -5.90 -7.83
CA ASP A 84 -1.27 -5.42 -9.07
C ASP A 84 -1.08 -3.91 -9.01
N LEU A 85 0.19 -3.47 -9.05
CA LEU A 85 0.57 -2.08 -9.21
C LEU A 85 1.11 -1.90 -10.63
N GLY A 86 0.24 -1.37 -11.50
CA GLY A 86 0.52 -1.19 -12.92
C GLY A 86 1.86 -0.53 -13.20
N GLY A 87 2.66 -1.15 -14.07
CA GLY A 87 3.99 -0.67 -14.45
C GLY A 87 5.12 -1.08 -13.50
N LEU A 88 4.81 -1.45 -12.24
CA LEU A 88 5.78 -1.91 -11.26
C LEU A 88 5.80 -3.44 -11.17
N GLY A 89 4.66 -4.05 -10.91
CA GLY A 89 4.54 -5.49 -10.72
C GLY A 89 3.47 -5.84 -9.70
N GLU A 90 3.53 -7.09 -9.27
CA GLU A 90 2.44 -7.70 -8.51
C GLU A 90 2.96 -8.28 -7.19
N PHE A 91 2.23 -8.00 -6.11
CA PHE A 91 2.46 -8.62 -4.81
C PHE A 91 1.41 -9.71 -4.55
N ASN A 92 1.87 -10.84 -4.01
CA ASN A 92 1.00 -11.94 -3.60
C ASN A 92 1.48 -12.55 -2.28
N VAL A 93 0.62 -13.33 -1.63
CA VAL A 93 1.00 -14.17 -0.48
C VAL A 93 1.03 -15.62 -0.92
N GLU A 94 2.20 -16.22 -0.92
CA GLU A 94 2.41 -17.63 -1.23
C GLU A 94 2.81 -18.42 0.01
N THR A 95 2.61 -19.73 -0.01
CA THR A 95 3.11 -20.61 1.05
C THR A 95 4.45 -21.19 0.60
N VAL A 96 5.54 -20.69 1.18
CA VAL A 96 6.91 -21.15 0.90
C VAL A 96 7.41 -21.85 2.14
N ASN A 97 7.79 -23.13 2.03
CA ASN A 97 8.26 -23.96 3.15
C ASN A 97 7.27 -24.01 4.34
N GLY A 98 5.96 -24.02 4.05
CA GLY A 98 4.91 -24.02 5.08
C GLY A 98 4.64 -22.67 5.74
N GLN A 99 5.35 -21.61 5.36
CA GLN A 99 5.17 -20.26 5.88
C GLN A 99 4.52 -19.35 4.83
N LYS A 100 3.57 -18.50 5.27
CA LYS A 100 3.02 -17.44 4.41
C LYS A 100 4.09 -16.38 4.18
N THR A 101 4.43 -16.18 2.92
CA THR A 101 5.50 -15.28 2.47
C THR A 101 4.95 -14.34 1.42
N VAL A 102 5.25 -13.05 1.54
CA VAL A 102 4.91 -12.07 0.50
C VAL A 102 5.91 -12.22 -0.63
N THR A 103 5.43 -12.50 -1.83
CA THR A 103 6.22 -12.56 -3.07
C THR A 103 5.94 -11.32 -3.92
N PHE A 104 6.95 -10.87 -4.67
CA PHE A 104 6.83 -9.80 -5.64
C PHE A 104 7.25 -10.31 -7.01
N GLN A 105 6.39 -10.14 -8.01
CA GLN A 105 6.68 -10.45 -9.40
C GLN A 105 6.78 -9.14 -10.20
N PRO A 106 7.97 -8.76 -10.67
CA PRO A 106 8.16 -7.54 -11.46
C PRO A 106 7.31 -7.54 -12.73
N ALA A 107 6.72 -6.39 -13.07
CA ALA A 107 6.07 -6.22 -14.36
C ALA A 107 7.09 -6.33 -15.51
N PRO A 108 6.68 -6.80 -16.70
CA PRO A 108 7.56 -6.84 -17.86
C PRO A 108 8.17 -5.48 -18.21
N SER A 109 7.44 -4.39 -18.01
CA SER A 109 7.92 -3.01 -18.19
C SER A 109 9.09 -2.66 -17.29
N LEU A 110 9.06 -3.11 -16.02
CA LEU A 110 10.15 -2.88 -15.09
C LEU A 110 11.39 -3.68 -15.48
N ASN A 111 11.19 -4.94 -15.88
CA ASN A 111 12.29 -5.80 -16.35
C ASN A 111 12.95 -5.28 -17.64
N ALA A 112 12.22 -4.56 -18.49
CA ALA A 112 12.77 -3.97 -19.70
C ALA A 112 13.78 -2.85 -19.38
N ILE A 113 13.48 -2.02 -18.38
CA ILE A 113 14.34 -0.90 -17.96
C ILE A 113 15.62 -1.38 -17.25
N LEU A 114 15.55 -2.52 -16.54
CA LEU A 114 16.69 -3.05 -15.79
C LEU A 114 17.69 -3.87 -16.64
N LYS A 115 17.39 -4.13 -17.91
CA LYS A 115 18.26 -4.87 -18.83
C LYS A 115 19.14 -3.98 -19.70
N GLU A 116 18.96 -2.65 -19.62
CA GLU A 116 19.85 -1.63 -20.17
C GLU A 116 20.94 -1.27 -19.14
#